data_AF-A0A5C7HDC1-F1
#
_entry.id   AF-A0A5C7HDC1-F1
#
_cell.length_a   1.000
_cell.length_b   1.000
_cell.length_c   1.000
_cell.angle_alpha   90.00
_cell.angle_beta   90.00
_cell.angle_gamma   90.00
#
_symmetry.space_group_name_H-M   'P 1'
#
loop_
_entity.id
_entity.type
_entity.pdbx_description
1 polymer ?
#
loop_
_entity_poly.entity_id
_entity_poly.type
_entity_poly.pdbx_seq_one_letter_code
_entity_poly.pdbx_strand_id
1 'polypeptide(L)' 'MCNLKTLKINWGLYDAVHLPDGLDYLPNELRYLHWDCYPLEELPSCFNPVNLVELDLAHSSIKQLWDGRKCLPKLKWLNA' A
#
# COMPACT_ATOMS: atom_id res chain seq x y z
N MET A 1 -19.49 -7.49 2.59
CA MET A 1 -18.81 -6.28 3.10
C MET A 1 -17.41 -6.68 3.51
N CYS A 2 -16.37 -6.28 2.77
CA CYS A 2 -15.00 -6.74 3.00
C CYS A 2 -14.36 -5.87 4.09
N ASN A 3 -14.15 -6.44 5.28
CA ASN A 3 -13.50 -5.79 6.43
C ASN A 3 -11.99 -6.03 6.43
N LEU A 4 -11.34 -5.89 5.27
CA LEU A 4 -9.91 -6.15 5.16
C LEU A 4 -9.13 -5.04 5.87
N LYS A 5 -8.59 -5.37 7.04
CA LYS A 5 -7.77 -4.46 7.87
C LYS A 5 -6.28 -4.62 7.64
N THR A 6 -5.87 -5.75 7.08
CA THR A 6 -4.46 -6.09 6.89
C THR A 6 -4.29 -6.69 5.51
N LEU A 7 -3.39 -6.12 4.72
CA LEU A 7 -2.92 -6.69 3.47
C LEU A 7 -1.42 -6.92 3.63
N LYS A 8 -1.00 -8.17 3.52
CA LYS A 8 0.41 -8.56 3.59
C LYS A 8 0.76 -9.39 2.38
N ILE A 9 1.64 -8.85 1.55
CA ILE A 9 2.21 -9.54 0.40
C ILE A 9 3.72 -9.53 0.64
N ASN A 10 4.22 -10.68 1.04
CA ASN A 10 5.64 -10.85 1.33
C ASN A 10 6.36 -11.37 0.09
N TRP A 11 7.65 -11.08 -0.02
CA TRP A 11 8.50 -11.74 -1.00
C TRP A 11 8.51 -13.25 -0.75
N GLY A 12 8.17 -14.04 -1.77
CA GLY A 12 8.24 -15.50 -1.76
C GLY A 12 9.30 -16.00 -2.74
N LEU A 13 9.53 -17.32 -2.80
CA LEU A 13 10.43 -17.96 -3.78
C LEU A 13 9.97 -17.83 -5.26
N TYR A 14 8.91 -17.05 -5.52
CA TYR A 14 8.26 -16.87 -6.80
C TYR A 14 8.31 -15.39 -7.17
N ASP A 15 8.34 -15.09 -8.47
CA ASP A 15 8.50 -13.75 -9.03
C ASP A 15 7.56 -12.71 -8.40
N ALA A 16 8.03 -11.46 -8.37
CA ALA A 16 7.27 -10.31 -7.89
C ALA A 16 5.87 -10.25 -8.53
N VAL A 17 4.87 -9.80 -7.76
CA VAL A 17 3.51 -9.63 -8.27
C VAL A 17 3.56 -8.69 -9.47
N HIS A 18 3.15 -9.18 -10.64
CA HIS A 18 3.07 -8.37 -11.84
C HIS A 18 1.66 -7.78 -11.98
N LEU A 19 1.57 -6.44 -12.02
CA LEU A 19 0.31 -5.68 -12.14
C LEU A 19 0.32 -4.89 -13.45
N PRO A 20 0.12 -5.53 -14.61
CA PRO A 20 0.23 -4.86 -15.91
C PRO A 20 -0.85 -3.78 -16.11
N ASP A 21 -2.04 -4.01 -15.54
CA ASP A 21 -3.15 -3.06 -15.57
C ASP A 21 -3.14 -2.10 -14.36
N GLY A 22 -2.13 -2.19 -13.49
CA GLY A 22 -2.02 -1.39 -12.28
C GLY A 22 -2.87 -1.90 -11.12
N LEU A 23 -3.16 -0.99 -10.18
CA LEU A 23 -3.96 -1.21 -8.99
C LEU A 23 -4.89 -0.01 -8.79
N ASP A 24 -6.19 -0.22 -8.97
CA ASP A 24 -7.16 0.89 -8.92
C ASP A 24 -7.68 1.18 -7.50
N TYR A 25 -7.62 0.20 -6.61
CA TYR A 25 -8.30 0.27 -5.32
C TYR A 25 -7.56 -0.42 -4.19
N LEU A 26 -7.50 0.27 -3.06
CA LEU A 26 -7.18 -0.30 -1.75
C LEU A 26 -8.31 0.03 -0.77
N PRO A 27 -8.70 -0.90 0.13
CA PRO A 27 -9.77 -0.66 1.09
C PRO A 27 -9.46 0.49 2.06
N ASN A 28 -10.36 1.45 2.23
CA ASN A 28 -10.16 2.56 3.19
C ASN A 28 -10.19 2.12 4.67
N GLU A 29 -10.63 0.89 4.94
CA GLU A 29 -10.57 0.27 6.27
C GLU A 29 -9.21 -0.37 6.57
N LEU A 30 -8.28 -0.35 5.61
CA LEU A 30 -6.96 -0.92 5.76
C LEU A 30 -6.18 -0.17 6.86
N ARG A 31 -5.62 -0.95 7.77
CA ARG A 31 -4.81 -0.48 8.91
C ARG A 31 -3.35 -0.86 8.76
N TYR A 32 -3.07 -1.99 8.12
CA TYR A 32 -1.72 -2.49 7.92
C TYR A 32 -1.54 -2.86 6.45
N LEU A 33 -0.65 -2.16 5.77
CA LEU A 33 -0.23 -2.46 4.41
C LEU A 33 1.23 -2.87 4.44
N HIS A 34 1.50 -4.16 4.24
CA HIS A 34 2.83 -4.70 3.99
C HIS A 34 2.86 -5.23 2.57
N TRP A 35 3.71 -4.71 1.70
CA TRP A 35 3.83 -5.20 0.34
C TRP A 35 5.27 -5.11 -0.16
N ASP A 36 6.00 -6.21 0.03
CA ASP A 36 7.37 -6.32 -0.46
C ASP A 36 7.40 -6.26 -1.98
N CYS A 37 8.36 -5.53 -2.53
CA CYS A 37 8.53 -5.37 -3.97
C CYS A 37 7.26 -4.93 -4.69
N TYR A 38 6.51 -4.02 -4.06
CA TYR A 38 5.35 -3.39 -4.69
C TYR A 38 5.75 -2.80 -6.06
N PRO A 39 5.09 -3.23 -7.15
CA PRO A 39 5.61 -3.06 -8.51
C PRO A 39 5.28 -1.68 -9.12
N LEU A 40 4.37 -0.90 -8.51
CA LEU A 40 3.92 0.36 -9.07
C LEU A 40 4.68 1.54 -8.46
N GLU A 41 4.77 2.62 -9.21
CA GLU A 41 5.48 3.84 -8.79
C GLU A 41 4.66 4.69 -7.80
N GLU A 42 3.36 4.41 -7.67
CA GLU A 42 2.42 5.09 -6.78
C GLU A 42 1.32 4.17 -6.22
N LEU A 43 0.72 4.55 -5.09
CA LEU A 43 -0.49 3.91 -4.57
C LEU A 43 -1.73 4.49 -5.26
N PRO A 44 -2.86 3.75 -5.26
CA PRO A 44 -4.10 4.23 -5.86
C PRO A 44 -4.48 5.63 -5.34
N SER A 45 -4.70 6.57 -6.24
CA SER A 45 -5.02 7.96 -5.91
C SER A 45 -6.29 8.08 -5.06
N CYS A 46 -7.24 7.17 -5.23
CA CYS A 46 -8.50 7.10 -4.49
C CYS A 46 -8.36 6.57 -3.05
N PHE A 47 -7.22 5.98 -2.67
CA PHE A 47 -7.01 5.38 -1.35
C PHE A 47 -7.04 6.43 -0.25
N ASN A 48 -7.88 6.24 0.78
CA ASN A 48 -7.93 7.12 1.95
C ASN A 48 -7.19 6.49 3.14
N PRO A 49 -5.98 6.97 3.49
CA PRO A 49 -5.15 6.36 4.52
C PRO A 49 -5.50 6.81 5.95
N VAL A 50 -6.68 7.39 6.19
CA VAL A 50 -7.08 7.90 7.52
C VAL A 50 -7.04 6.83 8.62
N ASN A 51 -7.24 5.57 8.24
CA ASN A 51 -7.20 4.41 9.14
C ASN A 51 -5.85 3.69 9.17
N LEU A 52 -4.90 4.08 8.32
CA LEU A 52 -3.63 3.40 8.17
C LEU A 52 -2.76 3.62 9.42
N VAL A 53 -2.32 2.52 9.99
CA VAL A 53 -1.44 2.47 11.18
C VAL A 53 -0.01 2.17 10.75
N GLU A 54 0.16 1.31 9.75
CA GLU A 54 1.46 0.87 9.25
C GLU A 54 1.43 0.78 7.73
N LEU A 55 2.45 1.38 7.12
CA LEU A 55 2.76 1.26 5.71
C LEU A 55 4.18 0.73 5.59
N ASP A 56 4.34 -0.45 5.00
CA ASP A 56 5.62 -1.07 4.68
C ASP A 56 5.61 -1.52 3.22
N LEU A 57 6.40 -0.84 2.39
CA LEU A 57 6.60 -1.12 0.97
C LEU A 57 8.09 -1.40 0.69
N ALA A 58 8.71 -2.20 1.56
CA ALA A 58 10.11 -2.57 1.44
C ALA A 58 10.45 -3.06 0.02
N HIS A 59 11.58 -2.57 -0.51
CA HIS A 59 12.08 -2.95 -1.84
C HIS A 59 11.10 -2.67 -2.99
N SER A 60 10.13 -1.76 -2.80
CA SER A 60 9.19 -1.36 -3.84
C SER A 60 9.82 -0.48 -4.92
N SER A 61 9.10 -0.31 -6.04
CA SER A 61 9.44 0.65 -7.09
C SER A 61 8.78 2.01 -6.87
N ILE A 62 8.29 2.29 -5.66
CA ILE A 62 7.52 3.50 -5.38
C ILE A 62 8.42 4.73 -5.49
N LYS A 63 7.93 5.77 -6.16
CA LYS A 63 8.59 7.08 -6.28
C LYS A 63 7.82 8.16 -5.53
N GLN A 64 6.49 8.00 -5.46
CA GLN A 64 5.58 8.91 -4.79
C GLN A 64 4.39 8.12 -4.26
N LEU A 65 4.00 8.35 -3.01
CA LEU A 65 2.90 7.58 -2.41
C LEU A 65 1.53 7.91 -3.04
N TRP A 66 1.27 9.19 -3.31
CA TRP A 66 0.03 9.67 -3.94
C TRP A 66 0.24 11.10 -4.41
N ASP A 67 -0.59 11.56 -5.34
CA ASP A 67 -0.65 12.98 -5.70
C ASP A 67 -1.29 13.82 -4.57
N GLY A 68 -0.69 14.96 -4.28
CA GLY A 68 -1.10 15.89 -3.23
C GLY A 68 -0.80 15.43 -1.79
N ARG A 69 -1.48 16.06 -0.82
CA ARG A 69 -1.29 15.80 0.61
C ARG A 69 -2.46 14.99 1.15
N LYS A 70 -2.16 13.87 1.82
CA LYS A 70 -3.13 13.08 2.58
C LYS A 70 -2.84 13.15 4.07
N CYS A 71 -3.87 13.12 4.89
CA CYS A 71 -3.75 13.08 6.34
C CYS A 71 -3.66 11.64 6.83
N LEU A 72 -2.64 11.34 7.64
CA LEU A 72 -2.42 10.01 8.22
C LEU A 72 -2.41 10.06 9.76
N PRO A 73 -3.55 10.39 10.39
CA PRO A 73 -3.60 10.68 11.83
C PRO A 73 -3.31 9.47 12.73
N LYS A 74 -3.37 8.25 12.18
CA LYS A 74 -3.15 7.01 12.92
C LYS A 74 -1.83 6.32 12.58
N LEU A 75 -1.05 6.87 11.65
CA LEU A 75 0.17 6.26 11.17
C LEU A 75 1.22 6.27 12.28
N LYS A 76 1.78 5.10 12.54
CA LYS A 76 2.83 4.87 13.52
C LYS A 76 4.13 4.40 12.88
N TRP A 77 4.05 3.80 11.71
CA TRP A 77 5.19 3.29 10.98
C TRP A 77 5.04 3.54 9.48
N LEU A 78 6.14 3.99 8.87
CA LEU A 78 6.25 4.25 7.45
C LEU A 78 7.61 3.73 6.97
N ASN A 79 7.56 2.74 6.10
CA ASN A 79 8.66 2.27 5.27
C ASN A 79 8.13 2.27 3.83
N ALA A 80 8.62 3.17 2.99
CA ALA A 80 8.13 3.35 1.63
C ALA A 80 9.32 3.55 0.69
#